data_AF-A0A2J8IXY1-F1
#
_entry.id   AF-A0A2J8IXY1-F1
#
_cell.length_a   1.000
_cell.length_b   1.000
_cell.length_c   1.000
_cell.angle_alpha   90.00
_cell.angle_beta   90.00
_cell.angle_gamma   90.00
#
_symmetry.space_group_name_H-M   'P 1'
#
loop_
_entity.id
_entity.type
_entity.pdbx_description
1 polymer ?
#
loop_
_entity_poly.entity_id
_entity_poly.type
_entity_poly.pdbx_seq_one_letter_code
_entity_poly.pdbx_strand_id
1 'polypeptide(L)'
;LARYTKEGFLHLGALGTTTLLPDTRCLVDNSKSRLPQLLDCDKVKNSLYKRWNFIQNGAIMNKGTGRCLEVENRGLAGIDLILRSCTGQRWTIKNSIK
;
A
#
# COMPACT_ATOMS: atom_id res chain seq x y z
N LEU A 1 11.95 -5.62 -16.32
CA LEU A 1 12.19 -7.06 -16.57
C LEU A 1 12.31 -7.76 -15.23
N ALA A 2 11.61 -8.87 -14.99
CA ALA A 2 11.72 -9.64 -13.75
C ALA A 2 12.11 -11.10 -14.07
N ARG A 3 13.02 -11.68 -13.29
CA ARG A 3 13.43 -13.09 -13.39
C ARG A 3 13.18 -13.79 -12.06
N TYR A 4 12.38 -14.85 -12.10
CA TYR A 4 12.18 -15.75 -10.96
C TYR A 4 13.07 -16.97 -11.11
N THR A 5 13.71 -17.41 -10.02
CA THR A 5 14.66 -18.54 -10.00
C THR A 5 14.04 -19.75 -9.31
N LYS A 6 14.58 -20.95 -9.58
CA LYS A 6 14.07 -22.20 -8.97
C LYS A 6 14.33 -22.25 -7.46
N GLU A 7 15.30 -21.48 -7.00
CA GLU A 7 15.69 -21.29 -5.60
C GLU A 7 14.80 -20.25 -4.89
N GLY A 8 13.81 -19.67 -5.60
CA GLY A 8 12.80 -18.77 -5.01
C GLY A 8 13.20 -17.29 -4.99
N PHE A 9 14.30 -16.90 -5.62
CA PHE A 9 14.70 -15.49 -5.71
C PHE A 9 14.01 -14.79 -6.88
N LEU A 10 13.37 -13.66 -6.59
CA LEU A 10 12.86 -12.71 -7.56
C LEU A 10 13.90 -11.61 -7.81
N HIS A 11 14.49 -11.63 -9.00
CA HIS A 11 15.41 -10.58 -9.45
C HIS A 11 14.61 -9.55 -10.23
N LEU A 12 14.53 -8.34 -9.66
CA LEU A 12 13.93 -7.20 -10.32
C LEU A 12 15.06 -6.45 -11.06
N GLY A 13 14.99 -6.45 -12.39
CA GLY A 13 15.86 -5.57 -13.19
C GLY A 13 15.51 -4.10 -12.94
N ALA A 14 16.22 -3.16 -13.59
CA ALA A 14 15.93 -1.74 -13.48
C ALA A 14 14.41 -1.50 -13.54
N LEU A 15 13.86 -0.95 -12.46
CA LEU A 15 12.46 -0.60 -12.38
C LEU A 15 12.24 0.50 -13.42
N GLY A 16 11.82 0.08 -14.61
CA GLY A 16 11.40 1.01 -15.65
C GLY A 16 10.36 1.93 -15.04
N THR A 17 10.52 3.24 -15.26
CA THR A 17 9.59 4.24 -14.74
C THR A 17 8.17 3.87 -15.17
N THR A 18 7.32 3.54 -14.21
CA THR A 18 5.90 3.22 -14.48
C THR A 18 5.11 4.47 -14.92
N THR A 19 5.76 5.63 -15.01
CA THR A 19 5.22 6.87 -15.59
C THR A 19 4.71 6.70 -17.02
N LEU A 20 5.17 5.67 -17.75
CA LEU A 20 4.70 5.34 -19.10
C LEU A 20 3.61 4.26 -19.11
N LEU A 21 3.22 3.71 -17.94
CA LEU A 21 2.14 2.73 -17.82
C LEU A 21 0.88 3.47 -17.34
N PRO A 22 -0.14 3.65 -18.20
CA PRO A 22 -1.35 4.43 -17.89
C PRO A 22 -2.19 3.84 -16.74
N ASP A 23 -1.86 2.64 -16.26
CA ASP A 23 -2.58 1.93 -15.20
C ASP A 23 -1.92 2.04 -13.82
N THR A 24 -0.94 2.92 -13.63
CA THR A 24 -0.31 3.10 -12.31
C THR A 24 -1.34 3.68 -11.32
N ARG A 25 -1.77 2.86 -10.36
CA ARG A 25 -2.67 3.24 -9.27
C ARG A 25 -1.91 3.47 -7.98
N CYS A 26 -2.26 4.54 -7.28
CA CYS A 26 -1.75 4.86 -5.96
C CYS A 26 -2.76 4.46 -4.89
N LEU A 27 -2.26 3.95 -3.76
CA LEU A 27 -3.03 3.81 -2.54
C LEU A 27 -3.33 5.20 -1.96
N VAL A 28 -4.59 5.50 -1.73
CA VAL A 28 -5.05 6.83 -1.31
C VAL A 28 -5.81 6.76 0.00
N ASP A 29 -5.44 7.66 0.91
CA ASP A 29 -6.21 8.04 2.08
C ASP A 29 -6.62 9.51 1.97
N ASN A 30 -7.91 9.79 1.76
CA ASN A 30 -8.46 11.15 1.67
C ASN A 30 -9.08 11.66 3.00
N SER A 31 -8.82 10.98 4.12
CA SER A 31 -9.39 11.20 5.47
C SER A 31 -10.92 11.10 5.59
N LYS A 32 -11.65 10.91 4.48
CA LYS A 32 -13.12 10.85 4.45
C LYS A 32 -13.62 9.42 4.33
N SER A 33 -13.01 8.65 3.43
CA SER A 33 -13.35 7.25 3.25
C SER A 33 -12.76 6.41 4.37
N ARG A 34 -13.54 5.45 4.84
CA ARG A 34 -13.05 4.41 5.74
C ARG A 34 -12.26 3.34 5.00
N LEU A 35 -12.57 3.11 3.72
CA LEU A 35 -11.89 2.12 2.90
C LEU A 35 -10.73 2.79 2.13
N PRO A 36 -9.57 2.13 2.04
CA PRO A 36 -8.50 2.59 1.17
C PRO A 36 -8.94 2.52 -0.30
N GLN A 37 -8.47 3.46 -1.13
CA GLN A 37 -8.81 3.52 -2.54
C GLN A 37 -7.57 3.39 -3.42
N LEU A 38 -7.73 2.74 -4.58
CA LEU A 38 -6.72 2.72 -5.64
C LEU A 38 -7.13 3.68 -6.74
N LEU A 39 -6.52 4.86 -6.75
CA LEU A 39 -6.80 5.92 -7.72
C LEU A 39 -5.61 6.16 -8.62
N ASP A 40 -5.89 6.74 -9.79
CA ASP A 40 -4.86 7.25 -10.69
C ASP A 40 -3.97 8.27 -9.93
N CYS A 41 -2.66 7.98 -9.90
CA CYS A 41 -1.68 8.75 -9.13
C CYS A 41 -1.63 10.24 -9.53
N ASP A 42 -1.88 10.54 -10.81
CA ASP A 42 -1.78 11.88 -11.39
C ASP A 42 -3.06 12.69 -11.13
N LYS A 43 -4.20 12.01 -11.01
CA LYS A 43 -5.48 12.65 -10.64
C LYS A 43 -5.52 13.03 -9.15
N VAL A 44 -4.71 12.42 -8.31
CA VAL A 44 -4.62 12.73 -6.88
C VAL A 44 -3.67 13.90 -6.67
N LYS A 45 -4.22 15.12 -6.71
CA LYS A 45 -3.46 16.38 -6.56
C LYS A 45 -2.79 16.53 -5.20
N ASN A 46 -3.45 16.09 -4.11
CA ASN A 46 -2.89 16.21 -2.77
C ASN A 46 -1.90 15.08 -2.50
N SER A 47 -0.61 15.42 -2.45
CA SER A 47 0.47 14.47 -2.19
C SER A 47 0.40 13.84 -0.79
N LEU A 48 -0.24 14.51 0.18
CA LEU A 48 -0.43 13.97 1.53
C LEU A 48 -1.28 12.70 1.52
N TYR A 49 -2.30 12.64 0.65
CA TYR A 49 -3.20 11.48 0.58
C TYR A 49 -2.54 10.22 0.05
N LYS A 50 -1.41 10.34 -0.65
CA LYS A 50 -0.61 9.23 -1.18
C LYS A 50 0.72 9.04 -0.42
N ARG A 51 0.93 9.72 0.71
CA ARG A 51 2.19 9.66 1.47
C ARG A 51 2.15 8.55 2.51
N TRP A 52 2.65 7.38 2.17
CA TRP A 52 2.67 6.20 3.04
C TRP A 52 4.04 5.91 3.64
N ASN A 53 4.03 5.34 4.84
CA ASN A 53 5.19 4.79 5.53
C ASN A 53 5.03 3.27 5.60
N PHE A 54 5.83 2.55 4.84
CA PHE A 54 5.84 1.10 4.84
C PHE A 54 6.99 0.61 5.72
N ILE A 55 6.65 0.02 6.88
CA ILE A 55 7.63 -0.53 7.82
C ILE A 55 7.42 -2.04 7.89
N GLN A 56 8.50 -2.80 7.73
CA GLN A 56 8.47 -4.26 7.89
C GLN A 56 8.11 -4.64 9.33
N ASN A 57 7.18 -5.58 9.49
CA ASN A 57 6.65 -6.01 10.80
C ASN A 57 6.09 -4.85 11.64
N GLY A 58 5.72 -3.74 11.00
CA GLY A 58 5.20 -2.54 11.64
C GLY A 58 3.86 -2.11 11.05
N ALA A 59 3.40 -0.94 11.49
CA ALA A 59 2.20 -0.33 10.94
C ALA A 59 2.47 0.24 9.54
N ILE A 60 1.47 0.15 8.66
CA ILE A 60 1.44 0.89 7.40
C ILE A 60 0.63 2.15 7.64
N MET A 61 1.31 3.29 7.77
CA MET A 61 0.69 4.56 8.15
C MET A 61 0.75 5.57 7.01
N ASN A 62 -0.35 6.28 6.76
CA ASN A 62 -0.30 7.46 5.91
C ASN A 62 0.23 8.64 6.73
N LYS A 63 1.41 9.16 6.39
CA LYS A 63 2.03 10.29 7.11
C LYS A 63 1.28 11.61 6.93
N GLY A 64 0.45 11.72 5.88
CA GLY A 64 -0.36 12.90 5.62
C GLY A 64 -1.60 12.98 6.50
N THR A 65 -2.29 11.87 6.70
CA THR A 65 -3.54 11.80 7.48
C THR A 65 -3.36 11.29 8.90
N GLY A 66 -2.24 10.62 9.20
CA GLY A 66 -1.97 9.98 10.48
C GLY A 66 -2.73 8.67 10.72
N ARG A 67 -3.51 8.19 9.74
CA ARG A 67 -4.26 6.93 9.86
C ARG A 67 -3.41 5.74 9.42
N CYS A 68 -3.71 4.58 9.99
CA CYS A 68 -3.08 3.32 9.63
C CYS A 68 -4.02 2.46 8.78
N LEU A 69 -3.40 1.66 7.90
CA LEU A 69 -4.05 0.53 7.25
C LEU A 69 -4.20 -0.59 8.26
N GLU A 70 -5.44 -0.97 8.51
CA GLU A 70 -5.85 -1.85 9.58
C GLU A 70 -6.77 -2.93 9.02
N VAL A 71 -6.88 -4.04 9.77
CA VAL A 71 -7.73 -5.17 9.41
C VAL A 71 -8.98 -5.13 10.28
N GLU A 72 -10.14 -5.23 9.65
CA GLU A 72 -11.41 -5.46 10.36
C GLU A 72 -11.98 -6.82 9.99
N ASN A 73 -12.29 -7.62 11.00
CA ASN A 73 -13.05 -8.84 10.83
C ASN A 73 -14.55 -8.52 10.86
N ARG A 74 -15.26 -8.84 9.77
CA ARG A 74 -16.72 -8.69 9.65
C ARG A 74 -17.47 -10.01 9.87
N GLY A 75 -16.85 -10.98 10.54
CA GLY A 75 -17.44 -12.28 10.83
C GLY A 75 -17.67 -13.08 9.56
N LEU A 76 -18.93 -13.43 9.28
CA LEU A 76 -19.30 -14.21 8.10
C LEU A 76 -19.04 -13.49 6.77
N ALA A 77 -18.95 -12.15 6.79
CA ALA A 77 -18.66 -11.35 5.60
C ALA A 77 -17.16 -11.29 5.25
N GLY A 78 -16.29 -11.90 6.06
CA GLY A 78 -14.86 -11.96 5.81
C GLY A 78 -14.09 -10.80 6.45
N ILE A 79 -13.05 -10.34 5.77
CA ILE A 79 -12.06 -9.41 6.30
C ILE A 79 -11.94 -8.20 5.38
N ASP A 80 -12.05 -7.01 5.95
CA ASP A 80 -11.88 -5.74 5.24
C ASP A 80 -10.58 -5.04 5.61
N LEU A 81 -10.00 -4.38 4.62
CA LEU A 81 -8.95 -3.39 4.82
C LEU A 81 -9.58 -2.03 5.07
N ILE A 82 -9.18 -1.39 6.17
CA ILE A 82 -9.79 -0.13 6.62
C ILE A 82 -8.70 0.88 7.01
N LEU A 83 -9.10 2.14 7.06
CA LEU A 83 -8.29 3.26 7.48
C LEU A 83 -8.85 3.86 8.77
N ARG A 84 -8.08 3.77 9.85
CA ARG A 84 -8.46 4.28 11.18
C ARG A 84 -7.23 4.70 11.99
N SER A 85 -7.44 5.19 13.20
CA SER A 85 -6.36 5.39 14.17
C SER A 85 -5.62 4.08 14.42
N CYS A 86 -4.30 4.16 14.45
CA CYS A 86 -3.42 3.01 14.57
C CYS A 86 -3.68 2.21 15.85
N THR A 87 -3.94 0.91 15.71
CA THR A 87 -4.22 -0.01 16.83
C THR A 87 -3.07 -0.96 17.14
N GLY A 88 -1.92 -0.78 16.49
CA GLY A 88 -0.75 -1.64 16.65
C GLY A 88 -0.71 -2.83 15.70
N GLN A 89 -1.54 -2.84 14.66
CA GLN A 89 -1.47 -3.83 13.58
C GLN A 89 -0.10 -3.83 12.92
N ARG A 90 0.39 -5.04 12.66
CA ARG A 90 1.68 -5.28 12.03
C ARG A 90 1.48 -5.93 10.68
N TRP A 91 2.27 -5.49 9.71
CA TRP A 91 2.23 -5.98 8.35
C TRP A 91 3.55 -6.64 7.98
N THR A 92 3.47 -7.79 7.31
CA THR A 92 4.65 -8.45 6.75
C THR A 92 4.66 -8.24 5.24
N ILE A 93 5.62 -7.46 4.75
CA ILE A 93 5.82 -7.19 3.33
C ILE A 93 6.73 -8.28 2.77
N LYS A 94 6.19 -9.12 1.89
CA LYS A 94 6.96 -10.16 1.20
C LYS A 94 7.57 -9.61 -0.09
N ASN A 95 8.62 -10.27 -0.60
CA ASN A 95 9.28 -9.92 -1.86
C ASN A 95 9.85 -8.49 -1.91
N SER A 96 10.30 -7.96 -0.77
CA SER A 96 11.03 -6.69 -0.72
C SER A 96 12.39 -6.83 -1.40
N ILE A 97 12.75 -5.87 -2.26
CA ILE A 97 14.14 -5.69 -2.70
C ILE A 97 14.93 -5.25 -1.46
N LYS A 98 16.03 -5.94 -1.16
CA LYS A 98 17.00 -5.52 -0.15
C LYS A 98 17.99 -4.52 -0.75
#